data_AF-A0A1A0HFA1-F1
#
_entry.id   AF-A0A1A0HFA1-F1
#
_cell.length_a   1.000
_cell.length_b   1.000
_cell.length_c   1.000
_cell.angle_alpha   90.00
_cell.angle_beta   90.00
_cell.angle_gamma   90.00
#
_symmetry.space_group_name_H-M   'P 1'
#
loop_
_entity.id
_entity.type
_entity.pdbx_description
1 polymer ?
#
loop_
_entity_poly.entity_id
_entity_poly.type
_entity_poly.pdbx_seq_one_letter_code
_entity_poly.pdbx_strand_id
1 'polypeptide(L)'
;MDEVVLYVTAGDPADKHAQESVAAVASVHKLQQHATFRHAQCPVNGAAVSGLGAGSRLFVAGTDRALISTYVWGKEAPDQRLAVPELMACLALAPQPAPARSADAAKTTHSVPWLLAAGLASGKLYVWEVALGDLVCVKDAHYQRVASLAFSPCGSFLVSGGHDTRVNVWRTADLVAPHTALRCKPHALFSDHALAVTGVAFVAAPLGAGSLVASASRDGTLRIYDVAARCLQTTLVFLAAVECFARDPAGRAYYAGLADGSIRRVDMYAVNPHSHEVEAVGGAGRIVTVAADGDPGAAFGHLQTGGGPHATVLAVTMDGMSLVSGDTQGRVFVADVATRQVVKAYSACKLAIAHLHVGTCSTAALAPGGHAEKTHRLLPPLKRVLAAGVLADHTVTVQLPAPRGRAVGFAAWVDAKAQQEFEFRRDTGDDAAPKDGPADVAAVQAKLNTVSAAYLALRETYGQLLQAHEA
;
A
#
# COMPACT_ATOMS: atom_id res chain seq x y z
N MET A 1 -6.05 -14.71 0.46
CA MET A 1 -5.22 -13.51 0.70
C MET A 1 -3.81 -13.97 0.97
N ASP A 2 -2.81 -13.19 0.59
CA ASP A 2 -1.40 -13.45 0.85
C ASP A 2 -0.76 -12.15 1.37
N GLU A 3 0.28 -12.29 2.17
CA GLU A 3 1.11 -11.17 2.60
C GLU A 3 2.40 -11.18 1.82
N VAL A 4 2.81 -10.01 1.36
CA VAL A 4 3.86 -9.87 0.37
C VAL A 4 4.87 -8.83 0.82
N VAL A 5 6.14 -9.17 0.68
CA VAL A 5 7.27 -8.28 0.89
C VAL A 5 7.77 -7.82 -0.48
N LEU A 6 7.82 -6.50 -0.66
CA LEU A 6 8.55 -5.85 -1.72
C LEU A 6 9.84 -5.28 -1.12
N TYR A 7 10.99 -5.70 -1.62
CA TYR A 7 12.28 -5.13 -1.24
C TYR A 7 13.03 -4.64 -2.48
N VAL A 8 13.78 -3.56 -2.30
CA VAL A 8 14.57 -2.90 -3.35
C VAL A 8 16.01 -2.77 -2.86
N THR A 9 16.95 -3.13 -3.73
CA THR A 9 18.38 -3.01 -3.45
C THR A 9 18.89 -1.57 -3.58
N ALA A 10 19.95 -1.28 -2.84
CA ALA A 10 20.71 -0.05 -2.94
C ALA A 10 21.40 0.02 -4.31
N GLY A 11 21.60 1.23 -4.82
CA GLY A 11 22.47 1.44 -5.98
C GLY A 11 23.94 1.36 -5.63
N ASP A 12 24.72 0.75 -6.51
CA ASP A 12 26.18 0.82 -6.46
C ASP A 12 26.66 1.97 -7.36
N PRO A 13 27.33 3.00 -6.82
CA PRO A 13 27.87 4.08 -7.64
C PRO A 13 28.89 3.62 -8.71
N ALA A 14 29.47 2.42 -8.57
CA ALA A 14 30.34 1.84 -9.59
C ALA A 14 29.56 1.26 -10.79
N ASP A 15 28.32 0.80 -10.57
CA ASP A 15 27.47 0.18 -11.59
C ASP A 15 26.55 1.21 -12.27
N LYS A 16 27.08 1.89 -13.28
CA LYS A 16 26.36 2.92 -14.06
C LYS A 16 25.07 2.44 -14.74
N HIS A 17 24.91 1.12 -14.92
CA HIS A 17 23.77 0.53 -15.60
C HIS A 17 22.84 -0.22 -14.64
N ALA A 18 23.16 -0.24 -13.34
CA ALA A 18 22.39 -0.88 -12.31
C ALA A 18 22.06 -2.35 -12.65
N GLN A 19 22.97 -3.06 -13.32
CA GLN A 19 22.77 -4.45 -13.75
C GLN A 19 22.60 -5.40 -12.57
N GLU A 20 23.26 -5.10 -11.45
CA GLU A 20 23.19 -5.93 -10.24
C GLU A 20 22.01 -5.55 -9.32
N SER A 21 21.42 -4.38 -9.55
CA SER A 21 20.28 -3.89 -8.76
C SER A 21 18.98 -4.57 -9.18
N VAL A 22 18.26 -5.07 -8.18
CA VAL A 22 16.99 -5.77 -8.32
C VAL A 22 16.01 -5.27 -7.27
N ALA A 23 14.73 -5.24 -7.64
CA ALA A 23 13.63 -5.27 -6.70
C ALA A 23 12.85 -6.55 -6.90
N ALA A 24 12.44 -7.19 -5.81
CA ALA A 24 11.71 -8.45 -5.88
C ALA A 24 10.51 -8.41 -4.94
N VAL A 25 9.50 -9.18 -5.34
CA VAL A 25 8.24 -9.28 -4.63
C VAL A 25 7.98 -10.74 -4.32
N ALA A 26 7.91 -11.09 -3.04
CA ALA A 26 7.78 -12.46 -2.60
C ALA A 26 6.75 -12.58 -1.46
N SER A 27 6.08 -13.73 -1.39
CA SER A 27 5.17 -14.02 -0.28
C SER A 27 5.97 -14.15 1.02
N VAL A 28 5.39 -13.70 2.13
CA VAL A 28 5.90 -13.94 3.50
C VAL A 28 5.75 -15.42 3.82
N HIS A 29 4.53 -15.94 3.67
CA HIS A 29 4.16 -17.27 4.15
C HIS A 29 4.56 -18.41 3.21
N LYS A 30 4.64 -18.17 1.89
CA LYS A 30 4.93 -19.20 0.88
C LYS A 30 6.31 -19.01 0.28
N LEU A 31 6.96 -20.10 -0.14
CA LEU A 31 8.22 -20.06 -0.91
C LEU A 31 8.01 -19.64 -2.37
N GLN A 32 7.12 -18.68 -2.61
CA GLN A 32 6.78 -18.19 -3.94
C GLN A 32 7.23 -16.74 -4.11
N GLN A 33 7.95 -16.49 -5.20
CA GLN A 33 8.26 -15.16 -5.70
C GLN A 33 7.26 -14.79 -6.80
N HIS A 34 6.65 -13.61 -6.70
CA HIS A 34 5.60 -13.18 -7.61
C HIS A 34 6.11 -12.30 -8.76
N ALA A 35 7.06 -11.41 -8.49
CA ALA A 35 7.60 -10.51 -9.48
C ALA A 35 9.07 -10.16 -9.20
N THR A 36 9.80 -9.84 -10.27
CA THR A 36 11.13 -9.22 -10.20
C THR A 36 11.15 -8.00 -11.09
N PHE A 37 11.93 -7.00 -10.70
CA PHE A 37 12.18 -5.78 -11.44
C PHE A 37 13.69 -5.58 -11.53
N ARG A 38 14.21 -5.56 -12.76
CA ARG A 38 15.64 -5.39 -13.02
C ARG A 38 15.98 -3.91 -13.11
N HIS A 39 17.24 -3.58 -12.84
CA HIS A 39 17.75 -2.20 -12.88
C HIS A 39 17.06 -1.27 -11.88
N ALA A 40 16.53 -1.82 -10.80
CA ALA A 40 15.83 -1.10 -9.75
C ALA A 40 16.80 -0.83 -8.59
N GLN A 41 17.43 0.35 -8.65
CA GLN A 41 18.29 0.87 -7.59
C GLN A 41 17.68 2.10 -6.94
N CYS A 42 17.73 2.19 -5.61
CA CYS A 42 17.35 3.40 -4.90
C CYS A 42 18.34 3.78 -3.79
N PRO A 43 18.36 5.06 -3.38
CA PRO A 43 18.89 5.41 -2.07
C PRO A 43 18.01 4.83 -0.95
N VAL A 44 18.51 4.82 0.28
CA VAL A 44 17.74 4.38 1.46
C VAL A 44 16.44 5.19 1.55
N ASN A 45 15.31 4.50 1.70
CA ASN A 45 13.96 5.09 1.65
C ASN A 45 13.59 5.78 0.32
N GLY A 46 14.29 5.45 -0.78
CA GLY A 46 14.15 6.06 -2.10
C GLY A 46 13.15 5.38 -3.05
N ALA A 47 12.28 4.51 -2.54
CA ALA A 47 11.24 3.88 -3.33
C ALA A 47 9.87 4.11 -2.69
N ALA A 48 8.82 4.11 -3.51
CA ALA A 48 7.46 4.23 -3.03
C ALA A 48 6.53 3.39 -3.92
N VAL A 49 5.55 2.73 -3.29
CA VAL A 49 4.63 1.82 -3.98
C VAL A 49 3.20 2.33 -3.87
N SER A 50 2.45 2.35 -4.97
CA SER A 50 1.05 2.81 -4.97
C SER A 50 0.09 1.72 -4.48
N GLY A 51 0.51 0.46 -4.53
CA GLY A 51 -0.26 -0.72 -4.14
C GLY A 51 0.39 -2.01 -4.67
N LEU A 52 -0.20 -3.15 -4.34
CA LEU A 52 0.28 -4.47 -4.79
C LEU A 52 -0.65 -5.07 -5.85
N GLY A 53 -0.08 -5.65 -6.91
CA GLY A 53 -0.79 -6.33 -8.00
C GLY A 53 -1.11 -5.45 -9.22
N ALA A 54 -1.97 -5.96 -10.10
CA ALA A 54 -2.33 -5.29 -11.36
C ALA A 54 -2.81 -3.83 -11.16
N GLY A 55 -2.40 -2.95 -12.08
CA GLY A 55 -2.72 -1.52 -12.06
C GLY A 55 -1.92 -0.68 -11.05
N SER A 56 -1.15 -1.31 -10.17
CA SER A 56 -0.29 -0.63 -9.20
C SER A 56 1.12 -0.43 -9.77
N ARG A 57 1.83 0.55 -9.20
CA ARG A 57 3.16 0.96 -9.67
C ARG A 57 4.15 1.06 -8.52
N LEU A 58 5.39 0.76 -8.85
CA LEU A 58 6.54 1.02 -8.00
C LEU A 58 7.32 2.20 -8.61
N PHE A 59 7.57 3.21 -7.79
CA PHE A 59 8.38 4.37 -8.13
C PHE A 59 9.72 4.22 -7.42
N VAL A 60 10.82 4.37 -8.17
CA VAL A 60 12.18 4.18 -7.67
C VAL A 60 12.99 5.41 -8.07
N ALA A 61 13.52 6.13 -7.08
CA ALA A 61 14.44 7.24 -7.31
C ALA A 61 15.81 6.70 -7.72
N GLY A 62 16.36 7.18 -8.83
CA GLY A 62 17.72 6.87 -9.24
C GLY A 62 18.76 7.49 -8.31
N THR A 63 19.86 6.77 -8.08
CA THR A 63 21.00 7.21 -7.28
C THR A 63 21.94 8.13 -8.06
N ASP A 64 22.24 7.79 -9.31
CA ASP A 64 23.27 8.48 -10.11
C ASP A 64 22.70 9.54 -11.05
N ARG A 65 21.41 9.42 -11.38
CA ARG A 65 20.72 10.28 -12.34
C ARG A 65 19.44 10.80 -11.71
N ALA A 66 19.13 12.07 -12.00
CA ALA A 66 17.89 12.75 -11.59
C ALA A 66 16.69 12.19 -12.37
N LEU A 67 16.35 10.93 -12.11
CA LEU A 67 15.31 10.17 -12.77
C LEU A 67 14.52 9.39 -11.72
N ILE A 68 13.20 9.34 -11.89
CA ILE A 68 12.33 8.40 -11.18
C ILE A 68 11.90 7.34 -12.18
N SER A 69 12.32 6.10 -11.95
CA SER A 69 11.90 4.95 -12.77
C SER A 69 10.60 4.39 -12.22
N THR A 70 9.63 4.16 -13.10
CA THR A 70 8.36 3.52 -12.75
C THR A 70 8.36 2.09 -13.25
N TYR A 71 7.84 1.20 -12.42
CA TYR A 71 7.68 -0.22 -12.71
C TYR A 71 6.22 -0.58 -12.54
N VAL A 72 5.75 -1.49 -13.38
CA VAL A 72 4.37 -1.99 -13.36
C VAL A 72 4.42 -3.49 -13.21
N TRP A 73 3.46 -4.01 -12.48
CA TRP A 73 3.34 -5.44 -12.24
C TRP A 73 3.36 -6.25 -13.55
N GLY A 74 4.10 -7.37 -13.56
CA GLY A 74 4.25 -8.27 -14.70
C GLY A 74 5.29 -7.86 -15.75
N LYS A 75 5.95 -6.71 -15.61
CA LYS A 75 7.07 -6.30 -16.48
C LYS A 75 8.34 -6.16 -15.66
N GLU A 76 9.38 -6.93 -16.00
CA GLU A 76 10.66 -6.89 -15.27
C GLU A 76 11.49 -5.63 -15.57
N ALA A 77 11.39 -5.12 -16.80
CA ALA A 77 12.09 -3.90 -17.21
C ALA A 77 11.35 -2.64 -16.74
N PRO A 78 12.05 -1.51 -16.51
CA PRO A 78 11.41 -0.24 -16.19
C PRO A 78 10.39 0.14 -17.27
N ASP A 79 9.24 0.64 -16.83
CA ASP A 79 8.15 1.03 -17.72
C ASP A 79 8.35 2.42 -18.29
N GLN A 80 8.64 3.39 -17.42
CA GLN A 80 8.90 4.78 -17.79
C GLN A 80 10.02 5.33 -16.91
N ARG A 81 10.80 6.27 -17.46
CA ARG A 81 11.81 7.04 -16.72
C ARG A 81 11.40 8.51 -16.74
N LEU A 82 11.03 9.03 -15.58
CA LEU A 82 10.54 10.40 -15.39
C LEU A 82 11.71 11.28 -14.98
N ALA A 83 12.08 12.24 -15.82
CA ALA A 83 13.20 13.13 -15.55
C ALA A 83 12.81 14.23 -14.56
N VAL A 84 13.47 14.23 -13.40
CA VAL A 84 13.25 15.17 -12.31
C VAL A 84 14.36 16.23 -12.27
N PRO A 85 14.13 17.40 -11.64
CA PRO A 85 15.08 18.51 -11.67
C PRO A 85 16.40 18.23 -10.95
N GLU A 86 16.37 17.47 -9.86
CA GLU A 86 17.54 17.20 -8.99
C GLU A 86 17.56 15.72 -8.58
N LEU A 87 18.63 15.28 -7.90
CA LEU A 87 18.73 13.93 -7.34
C LEU A 87 17.87 13.80 -6.07
N MET A 88 17.07 12.74 -6.01
CA MET A 88 16.15 12.48 -4.90
C MET A 88 16.84 11.56 -3.88
N ALA A 89 16.70 11.88 -2.60
CA ALA A 89 17.24 11.10 -1.48
C ALA A 89 16.22 10.11 -0.92
N CYS A 90 14.94 10.46 -0.87
CA CYS A 90 13.85 9.61 -0.40
C CYS A 90 12.54 9.93 -1.13
N LEU A 91 11.61 8.97 -1.17
CA LEU A 91 10.30 9.10 -1.81
C LEU A 91 9.18 8.68 -0.85
N ALA A 92 8.02 9.31 -0.97
CA ALA A 92 6.80 8.89 -0.31
C ALA A 92 5.59 9.16 -1.22
N LEU A 93 4.61 8.25 -1.20
CA LEU A 93 3.35 8.42 -1.93
C LEU A 93 2.22 8.72 -0.95
N ALA A 94 1.37 9.68 -1.31
CA ALA A 94 0.16 9.91 -0.56
C ALA A 94 -0.79 8.71 -0.73
N PRO A 95 -1.32 8.15 0.36
CA PRO A 95 -2.33 7.10 0.25
C PRO A 95 -3.54 7.68 -0.47
N GLN A 96 -4.04 6.96 -1.47
CA GLN A 96 -5.34 7.32 -2.03
C GLN A 96 -6.41 6.97 -1.01
N PRO A 97 -7.36 7.87 -0.72
CA PRO A 97 -8.54 7.47 0.02
C PRO A 97 -9.20 6.35 -0.78
N ALA A 98 -9.24 5.14 -0.22
CA ALA A 98 -10.03 4.07 -0.80
C ALA A 98 -11.45 4.63 -1.00
N PRO A 99 -12.06 4.49 -2.19
CA PRO A 99 -13.39 5.06 -2.41
C PRO A 99 -14.32 4.52 -1.34
N ALA A 100 -14.78 5.42 -0.47
CA ALA A 100 -15.75 5.10 0.55
C ALA A 100 -16.95 4.48 -0.17
N ARG A 101 -17.23 3.21 0.09
CA ARG A 101 -18.22 2.35 -0.61
C ARG A 101 -17.70 1.74 -1.91
N SER A 102 -16.92 0.68 -1.80
CA SER A 102 -17.50 -0.66 -1.99
C SER A 102 -16.42 -1.70 -1.75
N ALA A 103 -16.64 -2.55 -0.74
CA ALA A 103 -15.92 -3.82 -0.63
C ALA A 103 -16.10 -4.70 -1.89
N ASP A 104 -17.05 -4.31 -2.77
CA ASP A 104 -17.47 -4.99 -3.99
C ASP A 104 -17.01 -4.34 -5.30
N ALA A 105 -16.25 -3.23 -5.31
CA ALA A 105 -15.73 -2.66 -6.56
C ALA A 105 -14.67 -3.57 -7.19
N ALA A 106 -14.81 -3.86 -8.49
CA ALA A 106 -13.72 -4.47 -9.25
C ALA A 106 -12.51 -3.52 -9.22
N LYS A 107 -11.32 -4.06 -8.91
CA LYS A 107 -10.08 -3.27 -8.87
C LYS A 107 -9.86 -2.61 -10.24
N THR A 108 -9.68 -1.30 -10.26
CA THR A 108 -9.40 -0.54 -11.48
C THR A 108 -8.13 -1.05 -12.14
N THR A 109 -8.16 -1.23 -13.46
CA THR A 109 -6.99 -1.63 -14.25
C THR A 109 -5.87 -0.58 -14.18
N HIS A 110 -6.23 0.68 -13.95
CA HIS A 110 -5.34 1.82 -13.84
C HIS A 110 -5.66 2.65 -12.59
N SER A 111 -4.73 2.71 -11.64
CA SER A 111 -4.76 3.65 -10.52
C SER A 111 -3.54 4.56 -10.59
N VAL A 112 -3.79 5.86 -10.56
CA VAL A 112 -2.74 6.89 -10.46
C VAL A 112 -2.76 7.40 -9.04
N PRO A 113 -1.66 7.35 -8.28
CA PRO A 113 -1.62 7.93 -6.94
C PRO A 113 -1.85 9.45 -7.02
N TRP A 114 -2.30 10.05 -5.92
CA TRP A 114 -2.59 11.48 -5.92
C TRP A 114 -1.30 12.32 -5.91
N LEU A 115 -0.51 12.20 -4.84
CA LEU A 115 0.72 12.96 -4.66
C LEU A 115 1.93 12.05 -4.53
N LEU A 116 3.03 12.49 -5.11
CA LEU A 116 4.37 11.96 -4.90
C LEU A 116 5.20 13.04 -4.22
N ALA A 117 5.67 12.77 -3.02
CA ALA A 117 6.62 13.63 -2.30
C ALA A 117 8.03 13.05 -2.43
N ALA A 118 9.02 13.91 -2.62
CA ALA A 118 10.42 13.53 -2.60
C ALA A 118 11.25 14.50 -1.78
N GLY A 119 12.17 13.94 -1.01
CA GLY A 119 13.15 14.69 -0.24
C GLY A 119 14.49 14.63 -0.96
N LEU A 120 15.20 15.76 -1.00
CA LEU A 120 16.45 15.89 -1.75
C LEU A 120 17.66 15.89 -0.83
N ALA A 121 18.83 15.65 -1.43
CA ALA A 121 20.12 15.80 -0.75
C ALA A 121 20.39 17.26 -0.31
N SER A 122 19.82 18.23 -1.02
CA SER A 122 19.90 19.67 -0.70
C SER A 122 19.02 20.08 0.48
N GLY A 123 18.17 19.19 1.00
CA GLY A 123 17.20 19.49 2.07
C GLY A 123 15.86 20.05 1.58
N LYS A 124 15.70 20.20 0.26
CA LYS A 124 14.43 20.57 -0.34
C LYS A 124 13.43 19.41 -0.34
N LEU A 125 12.16 19.77 -0.28
CA LEU A 125 10.99 18.90 -0.43
C LEU A 125 10.24 19.29 -1.70
N TYR A 126 10.03 18.32 -2.57
CA TYR A 126 9.28 18.47 -3.81
C TYR A 126 8.00 17.64 -3.70
N VAL A 127 6.87 18.20 -4.14
CA VAL A 127 5.59 17.50 -4.17
C VAL A 127 4.98 17.65 -5.55
N TRP A 128 4.76 16.51 -6.22
CA TRP A 128 4.09 16.44 -7.51
C TRP A 128 2.68 15.89 -7.37
N GLU A 129 1.77 16.45 -8.17
CA GLU A 129 0.51 15.79 -8.51
C GLU A 129 0.75 14.81 -9.66
N VAL A 130 0.63 13.52 -9.40
CA VAL A 130 1.07 12.48 -10.35
C VAL A 130 0.14 12.37 -11.56
N ALA A 131 -1.14 12.71 -11.39
CA ALA A 131 -2.13 12.65 -12.45
C ALA A 131 -1.91 13.69 -13.57
N LEU A 132 -1.35 14.85 -13.24
CA LEU A 132 -1.00 15.90 -14.20
C LEU A 132 0.50 15.93 -14.51
N GLY A 133 1.32 15.40 -13.60
CA GLY A 133 2.76 15.59 -13.61
C GLY A 133 3.19 16.96 -13.08
N ASP A 134 2.29 17.71 -12.46
CA ASP A 134 2.55 19.09 -12.06
C ASP A 134 3.34 19.15 -10.76
N LEU A 135 4.40 19.97 -10.76
CA LEU A 135 5.14 20.28 -9.54
C LEU A 135 4.37 21.34 -8.77
N VAL A 136 3.65 20.91 -7.73
CA VAL A 136 2.74 21.77 -6.96
C VAL A 136 3.48 22.52 -5.86
N CYS A 137 4.51 21.90 -5.28
CA CYS A 137 5.22 22.49 -4.14
C CYS A 137 6.72 22.23 -4.21
N VAL A 138 7.51 23.27 -3.92
CA VAL A 138 8.95 23.22 -3.66
C VAL A 138 9.20 23.97 -2.35
N LYS A 139 9.80 23.29 -1.37
CA LYS A 139 10.05 23.84 -0.03
C LYS A 139 11.45 23.55 0.45
N ASP A 140 12.09 24.53 1.06
CA ASP A 140 13.27 24.31 1.89
C ASP A 140 12.80 23.74 3.23
N ALA A 141 12.72 22.41 3.31
CA ALA A 141 12.25 21.72 4.51
C ALA A 141 13.37 21.59 5.54
N HIS A 142 14.55 21.20 5.10
CA HIS A 142 15.71 20.94 5.94
C HIS A 142 16.94 21.69 5.43
N TYR A 143 17.90 21.95 6.30
CA TYR A 143 19.19 22.55 5.91
C TYR A 143 20.21 21.53 5.41
N GLN A 144 19.92 20.24 5.59
CA GLN A 144 20.72 19.12 5.13
C GLN A 144 19.81 18.07 4.46
N ARG A 145 20.42 17.00 3.94
CA ARG A 145 19.72 15.89 3.28
C ARG A 145 18.47 15.45 4.06
N VAL A 146 17.36 15.33 3.33
CA VAL A 146 16.16 14.67 3.83
C VAL A 146 16.40 13.15 3.81
N ALA A 147 16.31 12.50 4.97
CA ALA A 147 16.59 11.08 5.12
C ALA A 147 15.35 10.20 4.92
N SER A 148 14.18 10.70 5.33
CA SER A 148 12.95 9.91 5.33
C SER A 148 11.71 10.81 5.21
N LEU A 149 10.70 10.29 4.52
CA LEU A 149 9.40 10.91 4.33
C LEU A 149 8.30 9.88 4.59
N ALA A 150 7.23 10.31 5.24
CA ALA A 150 6.06 9.46 5.47
C ALA A 150 4.78 10.28 5.39
N PHE A 151 3.77 9.78 4.68
CA PHE A 151 2.42 10.32 4.74
C PHE A 151 1.63 9.68 5.87
N SER A 152 0.68 10.43 6.44
CA SER A 152 -0.29 9.86 7.37
C SER A 152 -1.21 8.88 6.64
N PRO A 153 -1.77 7.85 7.31
CA PRO A 153 -2.66 6.88 6.69
C PRO A 153 -3.88 7.52 5.98
N CYS A 154 -4.35 8.66 6.48
CA CYS A 154 -5.42 9.45 5.88
C CYS A 154 -4.95 10.48 4.83
N GLY A 155 -3.65 10.57 4.56
CA GLY A 155 -3.06 11.53 3.60
C GLY A 155 -3.10 13.00 4.05
N SER A 156 -3.59 13.31 5.24
CA SER A 156 -3.78 14.68 5.73
C SER A 156 -2.48 15.38 6.15
N PHE A 157 -1.47 14.61 6.56
CA PHE A 157 -0.18 15.13 6.96
C PHE A 157 0.97 14.40 6.24
N LEU A 158 2.07 15.12 6.05
CA LEU A 158 3.35 14.61 5.57
C LEU A 158 4.41 14.93 6.64
N VAL A 159 5.24 13.96 6.99
CA VAL A 159 6.37 14.16 7.91
C VAL A 159 7.67 14.00 7.14
N SER A 160 8.62 14.90 7.42
CA SER A 160 9.98 14.84 6.90
C SER A 160 11.00 14.83 8.03
N GLY A 161 11.95 13.89 7.95
CA GLY A 161 13.10 13.81 8.85
C GLY A 161 14.40 14.10 8.10
N GLY A 162 15.25 14.94 8.67
CA GLY A 162 16.50 15.39 8.05
C GLY A 162 17.76 15.04 8.84
N HIS A 163 18.90 15.10 8.16
CA HIS A 163 20.20 15.02 8.81
C HIS A 163 20.54 16.25 9.66
N ASP A 164 19.76 17.33 9.52
CA ASP A 164 19.84 18.55 10.35
C ASP A 164 19.17 18.40 11.72
N THR A 165 18.92 17.15 12.14
CA THR A 165 18.30 16.73 13.42
C THR A 165 16.83 17.14 13.61
N ARG A 166 16.22 17.75 12.59
CA ARG A 166 14.83 18.24 12.66
C ARG A 166 13.84 17.22 12.10
N VAL A 167 12.65 17.24 12.68
CA VAL A 167 11.46 16.57 12.14
C VAL A 167 10.40 17.63 11.89
N ASN A 168 9.99 17.78 10.64
CA ASN A 168 8.93 18.71 10.25
C ASN A 168 7.66 17.96 9.94
N VAL A 169 6.53 18.48 10.43
CA VAL A 169 5.19 18.01 10.09
C VAL A 169 4.52 19.05 9.21
N TRP A 170 4.03 18.62 8.06
CA TRP A 170 3.36 19.45 7.07
C TRP A 170 1.91 19.00 6.93
N ARG A 171 1.00 19.96 6.79
CA ARG A 171 -0.38 19.64 6.39
C ARG A 171 -0.42 19.52 4.87
N THR A 172 -0.88 18.40 4.35
CA THR A 172 -0.90 18.12 2.91
C THR A 172 -1.74 19.15 2.14
N ALA A 173 -2.87 19.58 2.70
CA ALA A 173 -3.71 20.62 2.08
C ALA A 173 -2.95 21.95 1.90
N ASP A 174 -2.12 22.35 2.88
CA ASP A 174 -1.37 23.60 2.83
C ASP A 174 -0.23 23.54 1.79
N LEU A 175 0.30 22.33 1.54
CA LEU A 175 1.32 22.08 0.52
C LEU A 175 0.74 22.11 -0.90
N VAL A 176 -0.49 21.65 -1.09
CA VAL A 176 -1.13 21.54 -2.42
C VAL A 176 -1.84 22.83 -2.82
N ALA A 177 -2.35 23.60 -1.86
CA ALA A 177 -3.11 24.80 -2.15
C ALA A 177 -2.21 25.89 -2.79
N PRO A 178 -2.52 26.38 -4.01
CA PRO A 178 -1.58 27.17 -4.81
C PRO A 178 -1.27 28.57 -4.27
N HIS A 179 -2.16 29.17 -3.47
CA HIS A 179 -1.90 30.47 -2.84
C HIS A 179 -1.07 30.35 -1.56
N THR A 180 -1.12 29.22 -0.87
CA THR A 180 -0.39 28.96 0.38
C THR A 180 0.90 28.19 0.17
N ALA A 181 1.05 27.45 -0.94
CA ALA A 181 2.22 26.66 -1.25
C ALA A 181 3.51 27.49 -1.22
N LEU A 182 3.49 28.80 -1.50
CA LEU A 182 4.70 29.65 -1.38
C LEU A 182 4.99 30.13 0.06
N ARG A 183 4.00 30.19 0.95
CA ARG A 183 4.13 30.70 2.34
C ARG A 183 3.86 29.65 3.43
N CYS A 184 3.68 28.38 3.07
CA CYS A 184 3.37 27.32 4.02
C CYS A 184 4.55 27.11 5.00
N LYS A 185 4.26 27.30 6.29
CA LYS A 185 5.16 26.92 7.40
C LYS A 185 4.83 25.49 7.82
N PRO A 186 5.81 24.74 8.39
CA PRO A 186 5.50 23.45 8.98
C PRO A 186 4.46 23.63 10.09
N HIS A 187 3.51 22.70 10.17
CA HIS A 187 2.49 22.65 11.22
C HIS A 187 3.12 22.46 12.60
N ALA A 188 4.13 21.60 12.67
CA ALA A 188 4.96 21.38 13.86
C ALA A 188 6.42 21.16 13.44
N LEU A 189 7.33 21.62 14.28
CA LEU A 189 8.78 21.45 14.14
C LEU A 189 9.30 20.86 15.45
N PHE A 190 9.95 19.70 15.36
CA PHE A 190 10.61 19.05 16.49
C PHE A 190 12.12 19.05 16.26
N SER A 191 12.86 19.57 17.23
CA SER A 191 14.33 19.71 17.18
C SER A 191 14.99 19.10 18.41
N ASP A 192 14.40 18.03 18.94
CA ASP A 192 14.88 17.39 20.17
C ASP A 192 16.12 16.52 19.90
N HIS A 193 16.30 16.03 18.67
CA HIS A 193 17.39 15.11 18.31
C HIS A 193 18.75 15.81 18.30
N ALA A 194 19.75 15.10 18.81
CA ALA A 194 21.12 15.60 18.86
C ALA A 194 21.92 15.26 17.60
N LEU A 195 21.55 14.17 16.91
CA LEU A 195 22.18 13.71 15.67
C LEU A 195 21.14 13.48 14.57
N ALA A 196 21.63 13.12 13.38
CA ALA A 196 20.83 12.94 12.17
C ALA A 196 19.66 11.96 12.36
N VAL A 197 18.48 12.39 11.91
CA VAL A 197 17.27 11.55 11.88
C VAL A 197 17.41 10.54 10.73
N THR A 198 17.26 9.26 11.03
CA THR A 198 17.43 8.15 10.07
C THR A 198 16.10 7.71 9.46
N GLY A 199 15.01 7.78 10.22
CA GLY A 199 13.68 7.37 9.78
C GLY A 199 12.57 8.14 10.45
N VAL A 200 11.44 8.29 9.75
CA VAL A 200 10.18 8.83 10.30
C VAL A 200 9.01 7.95 9.88
N ALA A 201 8.02 7.78 10.77
CA ALA A 201 6.80 7.05 10.47
C ALA A 201 5.62 7.59 11.27
N PHE A 202 4.42 7.54 10.69
CA PHE A 202 3.20 7.77 11.43
C PHE A 202 2.80 6.54 12.23
N VAL A 203 2.32 6.78 13.44
CA VAL A 203 1.76 5.77 14.32
C VAL A 203 0.27 5.71 14.04
N ALA A 204 -0.17 4.69 13.32
CA ALA A 204 -1.60 4.46 13.09
C ALA A 204 -2.22 3.85 14.36
N ALA A 205 -2.94 4.67 15.12
CA ALA A 205 -3.77 4.18 16.23
C ALA A 205 -5.11 3.64 15.65
N PRO A 206 -5.52 2.39 15.95
CA PRO A 206 -6.76 1.82 15.44
C PRO A 206 -8.04 2.56 15.89
N LEU A 207 -7.96 3.48 16.85
CA LEU A 207 -9.11 4.12 17.53
C LEU A 207 -9.07 5.66 17.53
N GLY A 208 -8.45 6.29 16.53
CA GLY A 208 -8.52 7.75 16.37
C GLY A 208 -7.79 8.56 17.46
N ALA A 209 -6.99 7.90 18.30
CA ALA A 209 -6.18 8.55 19.31
C ALA A 209 -4.95 9.22 18.66
N GLY A 210 -5.11 10.47 18.24
CA GLY A 210 -4.02 11.36 17.85
C GLY A 210 -3.25 10.95 16.59
N SER A 211 -2.78 11.94 15.83
CA SER A 211 -1.78 11.67 14.80
C SER A 211 -0.42 11.64 15.50
N LEU A 212 -0.02 10.46 15.99
CA LEU A 212 1.30 10.27 16.59
C LEU A 212 2.36 10.07 15.50
N VAL A 213 3.56 10.59 15.70
CA VAL A 213 4.70 10.47 14.79
C VAL A 213 5.89 9.93 15.55
N ALA A 214 6.55 8.91 15.00
CA ALA A 214 7.78 8.37 15.53
C ALA A 214 8.96 8.81 14.65
N SER A 215 10.08 9.18 15.27
CA SER A 215 11.36 9.40 14.61
C SER A 215 12.47 8.60 15.26
N ALA A 216 13.38 8.07 14.44
CA ALA A 216 14.60 7.42 14.88
C ALA A 216 15.81 8.26 14.50
N SER A 217 16.85 8.24 15.33
CA SER A 217 18.07 9.01 15.10
C SER A 217 19.34 8.23 15.47
N ARG A 218 20.45 8.68 14.88
CA ARG A 218 21.80 8.22 15.23
C ARG A 218 22.26 8.61 16.62
N ASP A 219 21.51 9.46 17.32
CA ASP A 219 21.73 9.75 18.75
C ASP A 219 21.35 8.58 19.67
N GLY A 220 20.89 7.46 19.08
CA GLY A 220 20.49 6.28 19.83
C GLY A 220 19.10 6.45 20.45
N THR A 221 18.27 7.37 19.95
CA THR A 221 16.92 7.58 20.46
C THR A 221 15.85 7.34 19.41
N LEU A 222 14.71 6.81 19.86
CA LEU A 222 13.45 6.81 19.13
C LEU A 222 12.45 7.68 19.90
N ARG A 223 11.94 8.72 19.26
CA ARG A 223 11.03 9.68 19.88
C ARG A 223 9.65 9.63 19.27
N ILE A 224 8.63 9.72 20.10
CA ILE A 224 7.23 9.71 19.73
C ILE A 224 6.64 11.08 20.06
N TYR A 225 6.10 11.76 19.06
CA TYR A 225 5.47 13.07 19.18
C TYR A 225 3.98 12.98 18.93
N ASP A 226 3.24 13.87 19.58
CA ASP A 226 1.85 14.14 19.25
C ASP A 226 1.78 15.32 18.29
N VAL A 227 1.23 15.11 17.09
CA VAL A 227 1.07 16.18 16.08
C VAL A 227 0.00 17.19 16.49
N ALA A 228 -1.06 16.75 17.18
CA ALA A 228 -2.15 17.63 17.59
C ALA A 228 -1.73 18.52 18.76
N ALA A 229 -1.11 17.92 19.79
CA ALA A 229 -0.59 18.65 20.94
C ALA A 229 0.76 19.33 20.67
N ARG A 230 1.45 18.96 19.58
CA ARG A 230 2.78 19.46 19.18
C ARG A 230 3.83 19.31 20.28
N CYS A 231 3.79 18.17 20.98
CA CYS A 231 4.69 17.90 22.08
C CYS A 231 5.31 16.50 21.97
N LEU A 232 6.49 16.36 22.55
CA LEU A 232 7.15 15.07 22.73
C LEU A 232 6.40 14.26 23.80
N GLN A 233 6.00 13.03 23.46
CA GLN A 233 5.27 12.14 24.34
C GLN A 233 6.17 11.11 25.01
N THR A 234 7.07 10.48 24.26
CA THR A 234 7.96 9.44 24.80
C THR A 234 9.32 9.50 24.12
N THR A 235 10.39 9.33 24.88
CA THR A 235 11.73 9.08 24.36
C THR A 235 12.18 7.68 24.75
N LEU A 236 12.48 6.83 23.77
CA LEU A 236 13.13 5.54 23.96
C LEU A 236 14.63 5.73 23.71
N VAL A 237 15.45 5.30 24.67
CA VAL A 237 16.92 5.44 24.60
C VAL A 237 17.56 4.07 24.44
N PHE A 238 18.43 3.94 23.45
CA PHE A 238 19.21 2.75 23.12
C PHE A 238 20.70 3.02 23.33
N LEU A 239 21.48 1.96 23.45
CA LEU A 239 22.93 2.04 23.70
C LEU A 239 23.76 2.21 22.42
N ALA A 240 23.14 2.07 21.24
CA ALA A 240 23.76 2.24 19.93
C ALA A 240 22.85 3.07 19.02
N ALA A 241 23.42 3.61 17.93
CA ALA A 241 22.70 4.39 16.94
C ALA A 241 21.55 3.57 16.29
N VAL A 242 20.39 4.20 16.12
CA VAL A 242 19.22 3.57 15.47
C VAL A 242 19.26 3.90 13.97
N GLU A 243 19.55 2.90 13.13
CA GLU A 243 19.62 3.09 11.67
C GLU A 243 18.24 2.94 11.02
N CYS A 244 17.37 2.08 11.56
CA CYS A 244 16.01 1.92 11.08
C CYS A 244 15.07 1.47 12.19
N PHE A 245 13.77 1.61 11.99
CA PHE A 245 12.78 1.10 12.92
C PHE A 245 11.51 0.65 12.20
N ALA A 246 10.74 -0.20 12.86
CA ALA A 246 9.41 -0.59 12.45
C ALA A 246 8.46 -0.56 13.65
N ARG A 247 7.15 -0.49 13.37
CA ARG A 247 6.11 -0.45 14.38
C ARG A 247 5.14 -1.60 14.16
N ASP A 248 4.66 -2.18 15.26
CA ASP A 248 3.50 -3.07 15.24
C ASP A 248 2.27 -2.31 14.70
N PRO A 249 1.52 -2.85 13.72
CA PRO A 249 0.30 -2.23 13.21
C PRO A 249 -0.72 -1.86 14.30
N ALA A 250 -0.81 -2.68 15.36
CA ALA A 250 -1.68 -2.43 16.51
C ALA A 250 -1.09 -1.43 17.53
N GLY A 251 0.15 -0.98 17.35
CA GLY A 251 0.82 -0.03 18.24
C GLY A 251 1.30 -0.62 19.56
N ARG A 252 1.39 -1.96 19.68
CA ARG A 252 1.80 -2.60 20.94
C ARG A 252 3.31 -2.56 21.17
N ALA A 253 4.11 -2.52 20.09
CA ALA A 253 5.56 -2.55 20.18
C ALA A 253 6.24 -1.76 19.05
N TYR A 254 7.48 -1.35 19.32
CA TYR A 254 8.44 -0.83 18.34
C TYR A 254 9.62 -1.78 18.19
N TYR A 255 10.17 -1.84 16.99
CA TYR A 255 11.35 -2.62 16.66
C TYR A 255 12.42 -1.66 16.14
N ALA A 256 13.57 -1.59 16.79
CA ALA A 256 14.68 -0.72 16.41
C ALA A 256 15.85 -1.57 15.91
N GLY A 257 16.30 -1.30 14.69
CA GLY A 257 17.52 -1.87 14.12
C GLY A 257 18.70 -0.97 14.47
N LEU A 258 19.63 -1.51 15.25
CA LEU A 258 20.78 -0.78 15.77
C LEU A 258 22.02 -1.00 14.91
N ALA A 259 22.94 -0.03 14.94
CA ALA A 259 24.21 -0.09 14.24
C ALA A 259 25.16 -1.21 14.75
N ASP A 260 24.91 -1.75 15.94
CA ASP A 260 25.64 -2.91 16.47
C ASP A 260 25.21 -4.25 15.84
N GLY A 261 24.20 -4.21 14.97
CA GLY A 261 23.59 -5.36 14.30
C GLY A 261 22.34 -5.88 15.01
N SER A 262 22.11 -5.53 16.28
CA SER A 262 20.98 -6.05 17.03
C SER A 262 19.67 -5.38 16.65
N ILE A 263 18.58 -6.16 16.65
CA ILE A 263 17.23 -5.63 16.57
C ILE A 263 16.60 -5.72 17.95
N ARG A 264 16.14 -4.60 18.48
CA ARG A 264 15.53 -4.48 19.81
C ARG A 264 14.03 -4.28 19.70
N ARG A 265 13.27 -5.05 20.47
CA ARG A 265 11.82 -4.87 20.65
C ARG A 265 11.57 -4.05 21.92
N VAL A 266 10.71 -3.05 21.81
CA VAL A 266 10.24 -2.26 22.94
C VAL A 266 8.73 -2.38 23.00
N ASP A 267 8.23 -3.04 24.05
CA ASP A 267 6.80 -3.14 24.31
C ASP A 267 6.29 -1.84 24.93
N MET A 268 5.19 -1.31 24.39
CA MET A 268 4.59 -0.07 24.86
C MET A 268 3.57 -0.26 25.97
N TYR A 269 3.23 -1.50 26.28
CA TYR A 269 2.30 -1.87 27.34
C TYR A 269 2.93 -2.98 28.18
N ALA A 270 2.91 -2.81 29.50
CA ALA A 270 3.43 -3.78 30.44
C ALA A 270 2.40 -3.99 31.56
N VAL A 271 2.29 -5.22 32.03
CA VAL A 271 1.48 -5.51 33.22
C VAL A 271 2.27 -5.05 34.43
N ASN A 272 1.72 -4.12 35.20
CA ASN A 272 2.33 -3.69 36.44
C ASN A 272 2.28 -4.87 37.44
N PRO A 273 3.44 -5.33 37.98
CA PRO A 273 3.48 -6.48 38.89
C PRO A 273 2.68 -6.31 40.18
N HIS A 274 2.37 -5.07 40.57
CA HIS A 274 1.68 -4.76 41.82
C HIS A 274 0.17 -4.57 41.64
N SER A 275 -0.26 -3.87 40.58
CA SER A 275 -1.68 -3.66 40.31
C SER A 275 -2.31 -4.75 39.45
N HIS A 276 -1.49 -5.57 38.77
CA HIS A 276 -1.91 -6.52 37.73
C HIS A 276 -2.68 -5.88 36.57
N GLU A 277 -2.61 -4.55 36.44
CA GLU A 277 -3.22 -3.79 35.35
C GLU A 277 -2.20 -3.56 34.23
N VAL A 278 -2.70 -3.45 32.99
CA VAL A 278 -1.87 -3.13 31.83
C VAL A 278 -1.67 -1.62 31.76
N GLU A 279 -0.43 -1.18 31.97
CA GLU A 279 -0.04 0.22 31.94
C GLU A 279 0.81 0.53 30.69
N ALA A 280 0.68 1.76 30.19
CA ALA A 280 1.53 2.24 29.10
C ALA A 280 2.94 2.52 29.61
N VAL A 281 3.95 1.96 28.93
CA VAL A 281 5.37 2.11 29.27
C VAL A 281 5.87 3.54 29.01
N GLY A 282 5.19 4.29 28.13
CA GLY A 282 5.49 5.67 27.77
C GLY A 282 4.32 6.64 27.95
N GLY A 283 4.51 7.89 27.52
CA GLY A 283 3.54 8.99 27.59
C GLY A 283 3.99 10.14 28.49
N ALA A 284 3.41 11.33 28.26
CA ALA A 284 3.62 12.53 29.07
C ALA A 284 5.10 12.97 29.23
N GLY A 285 5.91 12.79 28.18
CA GLY A 285 7.33 13.17 28.15
C GLY A 285 8.27 12.17 28.81
N ARG A 286 7.80 10.96 29.14
CA ARG A 286 8.62 9.94 29.83
C ARG A 286 9.80 9.47 28.97
N ILE A 287 10.94 9.29 29.63
CA ILE A 287 12.15 8.69 29.04
C ILE A 287 12.23 7.23 29.50
N VAL A 288 12.30 6.32 28.54
CA VAL A 288 12.40 4.88 28.76
C VAL A 288 13.76 4.43 28.23
N THR A 289 14.62 3.95 29.12
CA THR A 289 15.92 3.40 28.72
C THR A 289 15.74 1.93 28.42
N VAL A 290 16.09 1.53 27.20
CA VAL A 290 16.04 0.14 26.75
C VAL A 290 17.38 -0.49 27.15
N ALA A 291 17.33 -1.46 28.05
CA ALA A 291 18.52 -2.16 28.50
C ALA A 291 19.20 -2.89 27.32
N ALA A 292 20.54 -2.97 27.34
CA ALA A 292 21.22 -4.00 26.58
C ALA A 292 20.81 -5.34 27.20
N ASP A 293 20.15 -6.21 26.42
CA ASP A 293 19.99 -7.58 26.89
C ASP A 293 21.39 -8.19 27.08
N GLY A 294 21.69 -8.63 28.30
CA GLY A 294 22.85 -9.47 28.60
C GLY A 294 22.70 -10.89 28.01
N ASP A 295 21.48 -11.27 27.62
CA ASP A 295 21.18 -12.58 27.04
C ASP A 295 20.98 -12.52 25.51
N PRO A 296 21.81 -13.22 24.72
CA PRO A 296 21.69 -13.24 23.26
C PRO A 296 20.37 -13.85 22.74
N GLY A 297 19.64 -14.61 23.56
CA GLY A 297 18.31 -15.12 23.22
C GLY A 297 17.19 -14.06 23.23
N ALA A 298 17.48 -12.87 23.75
CA ALA A 298 16.50 -11.78 23.80
C ALA A 298 16.53 -10.89 22.54
N ALA A 299 17.61 -10.91 21.76
CA ALA A 299 17.70 -10.22 20.48
C ALA A 299 17.20 -11.13 19.33
N PHE A 300 16.73 -10.54 18.23
CA PHE A 300 16.46 -11.30 17.01
C PHE A 300 17.77 -11.87 16.46
N GLY A 301 17.94 -13.19 16.56
CA GLY A 301 19.25 -13.86 16.60
C GLY A 301 19.98 -14.09 15.27
N HIS A 302 19.70 -13.36 14.19
CA HIS A 302 20.34 -13.59 12.88
C HIS A 302 21.37 -12.55 12.44
N LEU A 303 21.51 -11.46 13.20
CA LEU A 303 22.58 -10.49 13.01
C LEU A 303 23.53 -10.62 14.20
N GLN A 304 24.73 -11.17 13.96
CA GLN A 304 25.74 -11.37 15.01
C GLN A 304 26.23 -10.02 15.54
N THR A 305 26.33 -9.92 16.87
CA THR A 305 26.93 -8.78 17.56
C THR A 305 28.43 -8.71 17.27
N GLY A 306 28.93 -7.54 16.88
CA GLY A 306 30.37 -7.29 16.68
C GLY A 306 30.74 -6.63 15.35
N GLY A 307 30.18 -5.45 15.05
CA GLY A 307 30.55 -4.66 13.87
C GLY A 307 30.23 -5.33 12.52
N GLY A 308 29.38 -6.36 12.54
CA GLY A 308 28.96 -7.14 11.38
C GLY A 308 27.86 -6.46 10.56
N PRO A 309 27.12 -7.25 9.73
CA PRO A 309 25.98 -6.73 9.00
C PRO A 309 24.92 -6.20 9.97
N HIS A 310 24.29 -5.07 9.64
CA HIS A 310 23.19 -4.49 10.40
C HIS A 310 21.96 -4.31 9.53
N ALA A 311 20.80 -4.19 10.19
CA ALA A 311 19.54 -3.96 9.51
C ALA A 311 19.49 -2.54 8.93
N THR A 312 19.26 -2.43 7.63
CA THR A 312 19.09 -1.15 6.93
C THR A 312 17.63 -0.72 6.89
N VAL A 313 16.71 -1.67 6.87
CA VAL A 313 15.26 -1.44 6.86
C VAL A 313 14.52 -2.56 7.58
N LEU A 314 13.43 -2.20 8.25
CA LEU A 314 12.55 -3.12 8.98
C LEU A 314 11.09 -2.86 8.59
N ALA A 315 10.28 -3.90 8.59
CA ALA A 315 8.82 -3.78 8.57
C ALA A 315 8.18 -4.96 9.31
N VAL A 316 6.97 -4.76 9.81
CA VAL A 316 6.19 -5.79 10.49
C VAL A 316 5.03 -6.21 9.59
N THR A 317 4.67 -7.49 9.62
CA THR A 317 3.48 -8.01 8.97
C THR A 317 2.20 -7.40 9.53
N MET A 318 1.09 -7.52 8.79
CA MET A 318 -0.17 -6.86 9.16
C MET A 318 -0.74 -7.41 10.47
N ASP A 319 -0.54 -8.69 10.72
CA ASP A 319 -0.93 -9.38 11.96
C ASP A 319 -0.02 -9.06 13.17
N GLY A 320 1.12 -8.41 12.96
CA GLY A 320 2.09 -8.11 14.00
C GLY A 320 2.90 -9.32 14.49
N MET A 321 2.80 -10.47 13.83
CA MET A 321 3.44 -11.72 14.29
C MET A 321 4.83 -11.94 13.71
N SER A 322 5.12 -11.41 12.52
CA SER A 322 6.42 -11.57 11.86
C SER A 322 7.10 -10.23 11.61
N LEU A 323 8.40 -10.19 11.86
CA LEU A 323 9.28 -9.08 11.56
C LEU A 323 10.09 -9.40 10.30
N VAL A 324 10.04 -8.51 9.32
CA VAL A 324 10.84 -8.59 8.10
C VAL A 324 11.98 -7.59 8.19
N SER A 325 13.20 -8.08 8.01
CA SER A 325 14.43 -7.29 8.07
C SER A 325 15.24 -7.42 6.79
N GLY A 326 15.74 -6.31 6.28
CA GLY A 326 16.74 -6.26 5.21
C GLY A 326 18.08 -5.77 5.77
N ASP A 327 19.17 -6.38 5.33
CA ASP A 327 20.51 -6.06 5.83
C ASP A 327 21.40 -5.36 4.79
N THR A 328 22.59 -4.94 5.24
CA THR A 328 23.64 -4.34 4.40
C THR A 328 24.27 -5.32 3.40
N GLN A 329 24.05 -6.63 3.55
CA GLN A 329 24.58 -7.68 2.67
C GLN A 329 23.57 -8.15 1.62
N GLY A 330 22.39 -7.52 1.54
CA GLY A 330 21.35 -7.86 0.57
C GLY A 330 20.50 -9.07 0.95
N ARG A 331 20.55 -9.51 2.20
CA ARG A 331 19.72 -10.60 2.72
C ARG A 331 18.45 -10.02 3.32
N VAL A 332 17.36 -10.75 3.13
CA VAL A 332 16.07 -10.44 3.72
C VAL A 332 15.62 -11.62 4.56
N PHE A 333 15.32 -11.37 5.82
CA PHE A 333 14.89 -12.37 6.79
C PHE A 333 13.48 -12.07 7.29
N VAL A 334 12.69 -13.12 7.45
CA VAL A 334 11.42 -13.10 8.17
C VAL A 334 11.64 -13.83 9.48
N ALA A 335 11.50 -13.12 10.60
CA ALA A 335 11.61 -13.66 11.94
C ALA A 335 10.26 -13.61 12.66
N ASP A 336 9.98 -14.61 13.48
CA ASP A 336 8.79 -14.62 14.32
C ASP A 336 9.01 -13.72 15.55
N VAL A 337 8.03 -12.89 15.86
CA VAL A 337 8.12 -11.88 16.93
C VAL A 337 8.11 -12.50 18.32
N ALA A 338 7.39 -13.62 18.49
CA ALA A 338 7.24 -14.28 19.78
C ALA A 338 8.50 -15.07 20.15
N THR A 339 8.95 -15.93 19.24
CA THR A 339 10.14 -16.80 19.42
C THR A 339 11.45 -16.10 19.09
N ARG A 340 11.42 -14.99 18.35
CA ARG A 340 12.60 -14.21 17.90
C ARG A 340 13.53 -14.99 16.96
N GLN A 341 13.05 -16.10 16.42
CA GLN A 341 13.80 -16.96 15.50
C GLN A 341 13.48 -16.61 14.04
N VAL A 342 14.47 -16.82 13.16
CA VAL A 342 14.25 -16.70 11.72
C VAL A 342 13.41 -17.86 11.23
N VAL A 343 12.25 -17.54 10.68
CA VAL A 343 11.35 -18.50 10.03
C VAL A 343 11.76 -18.72 8.58
N LYS A 344 12.23 -17.66 7.90
CA LYS A 344 12.53 -17.71 6.47
C LYS A 344 13.61 -16.71 6.06
N ALA A 345 14.43 -17.11 5.11
CA ALA A 345 15.38 -16.26 4.42
C ALA A 345 15.09 -16.27 2.91
N TYR A 346 15.12 -15.11 2.27
CA TYR A 346 15.02 -15.00 0.82
C TYR A 346 16.40 -15.15 0.15
N SER A 347 16.40 -15.34 -1.17
CA SER A 347 17.63 -15.33 -1.96
C SER A 347 18.38 -14.03 -1.75
N ALA A 348 19.65 -14.13 -1.36
CA ALA A 348 20.49 -12.96 -1.12
C ALA A 348 20.70 -12.17 -2.43
N CYS A 349 20.50 -10.86 -2.34
CA CYS A 349 20.90 -9.91 -3.36
C CYS A 349 22.40 -9.62 -3.26
N LYS A 350 23.01 -9.11 -4.32
CA LYS A 350 24.43 -8.71 -4.32
C LYS A 350 24.69 -7.41 -3.53
N LEU A 351 23.68 -6.57 -3.45
CA LEU A 351 23.74 -5.23 -2.86
C LEU A 351 22.83 -5.13 -1.64
N ALA A 352 23.16 -4.21 -0.73
CA ALA A 352 22.38 -3.90 0.47
C ALA A 352 20.90 -3.65 0.15
N ILE A 353 20.00 -3.92 1.09
CA ILE A 353 18.59 -3.57 0.93
C ILE A 353 18.40 -2.09 1.31
N ALA A 354 17.80 -1.29 0.42
CA ALA A 354 17.61 0.15 0.63
C ALA A 354 16.16 0.53 1.00
N HIS A 355 15.19 -0.28 0.57
CA HIS A 355 13.79 -0.03 0.86
C HIS A 355 13.04 -1.35 1.02
N LEU A 356 12.08 -1.37 1.95
CA LEU A 356 11.26 -2.53 2.24
C LEU A 356 9.81 -2.09 2.50
N HIS A 357 8.86 -2.80 1.90
CA HIS A 357 7.43 -2.60 2.09
C HIS A 357 6.73 -3.93 2.26
N VAL A 358 5.90 -4.03 3.29
CA VAL A 358 5.03 -5.19 3.54
C VAL A 358 3.60 -4.76 3.31
N GLY A 359 2.86 -5.55 2.53
CA GLY A 359 1.45 -5.29 2.25
C GLY A 359 0.68 -6.57 2.02
N THR A 360 -0.63 -6.49 2.20
CA THR A 360 -1.55 -7.62 1.99
C THR A 360 -2.24 -7.48 0.64
N CYS A 361 -2.46 -8.61 -0.03
CA CYS A 361 -3.19 -8.60 -1.29
C CYS A 361 -3.90 -9.93 -1.57
N SER A 362 -4.89 -9.87 -2.46
CA SER A 362 -5.54 -11.07 -2.98
C SER A 362 -4.57 -11.83 -3.89
N THR A 363 -4.55 -13.16 -3.78
CA THR A 363 -3.74 -14.04 -4.64
C THR A 363 -4.10 -13.88 -6.12
N ALA A 364 -5.37 -13.59 -6.43
CA ALA A 364 -5.80 -13.30 -7.79
C ALA A 364 -5.23 -11.98 -8.33
N ALA A 365 -4.99 -10.99 -7.46
CA ALA A 365 -4.41 -9.71 -7.86
C ALA A 365 -2.91 -9.81 -8.19
N LEU A 366 -2.23 -10.86 -7.70
CA LEU A 366 -0.82 -11.14 -7.94
C LEU A 366 -0.58 -12.01 -9.18
N ALA A 367 -1.63 -12.65 -9.72
CA ALA A 367 -1.51 -13.49 -10.89
C ALA A 367 -0.95 -12.69 -12.08
N PRO A 368 -0.05 -13.27 -12.90
CA PRO A 368 0.58 -12.57 -14.03
C PRO A 368 -0.39 -12.24 -15.19
N GLY A 369 -1.70 -12.37 -14.99
CA GLY A 369 -2.73 -12.20 -16.01
C GLY A 369 -3.34 -10.81 -16.02
N GLY A 370 -2.99 -10.02 -17.01
CA GLY A 370 -3.69 -8.79 -17.36
C GLY A 370 -2.81 -7.83 -18.13
N HIS A 371 -2.68 -8.05 -19.45
CA HIS A 371 -2.18 -7.02 -20.35
C HIS A 371 -3.15 -5.82 -20.31
N ALA A 372 -2.87 -4.85 -19.45
CA ALA A 372 -3.55 -3.57 -19.49
C ALA A 372 -3.25 -2.89 -20.83
N GLU A 373 -4.28 -2.36 -21.48
CA GLU A 373 -4.22 -1.61 -22.73
C GLU A 373 -3.16 -0.48 -22.65
N LYS A 374 -2.35 -0.32 -23.69
CA LYS A 374 -1.14 0.54 -23.67
C LYS A 374 -1.45 2.04 -23.58
N THR A 375 -2.62 2.48 -24.03
CA THR A 375 -2.92 3.90 -24.30
C THR A 375 -3.16 4.74 -23.06
N HIS A 376 -3.72 4.18 -21.98
CA HIS A 376 -4.01 4.91 -20.73
C HIS A 376 -3.07 4.57 -19.57
N ARG A 377 -1.96 3.85 -19.85
CA ARG A 377 -1.02 3.37 -18.82
C ARG A 377 0.13 4.34 -18.53
N LEU A 378 0.52 5.24 -19.42
CA LEU A 378 1.69 6.09 -19.19
C LEU A 378 1.34 7.29 -18.31
N LEU A 379 2.26 7.65 -17.41
CA LEU A 379 2.11 8.87 -16.60
C LEU A 379 2.57 10.07 -17.43
N PRO A 380 1.95 11.25 -17.24
CA PRO A 380 2.51 12.48 -17.74
C PRO A 380 3.94 12.68 -17.23
N PRO A 381 4.82 13.32 -18.02
CA PRO A 381 6.16 13.66 -17.54
C PRO A 381 6.07 14.62 -16.36
N LEU A 382 6.87 14.38 -15.32
CA LEU A 382 6.93 15.28 -14.16
C LEU A 382 7.55 16.61 -14.58
N LYS A 383 6.81 17.70 -14.39
CA LYS A 383 7.29 19.07 -14.59
C LYS A 383 8.43 19.35 -13.63
N ARG A 384 9.44 20.05 -14.13
CA ARG A 384 10.67 20.40 -13.39
C ARG A 384 10.60 21.78 -12.74
N VAL A 385 9.63 22.58 -13.15
CA VAL A 385 9.38 23.94 -12.65
C VAL A 385 8.01 23.95 -11.99
N LEU A 386 7.87 24.75 -10.94
CA LEU A 386 6.62 24.93 -10.21
C LEU A 386 5.51 25.31 -11.21
N ALA A 387 4.36 24.62 -11.13
CA ALA A 387 3.21 24.93 -11.97
C ALA A 387 2.74 26.37 -11.71
N ALA A 388 2.55 27.16 -12.78
CA ALA A 388 2.03 28.51 -12.67
C ALA A 388 0.58 28.44 -12.15
N GLY A 389 0.26 29.21 -11.11
CA GLY A 389 -0.97 29.11 -10.31
C GLY A 389 -2.30 29.50 -11.00
N VAL A 390 -2.45 29.29 -12.31
CA VAL A 390 -3.71 29.49 -13.03
C VAL A 390 -4.50 28.18 -13.02
N LEU A 391 -5.39 28.06 -12.03
CA LEU A 391 -6.27 26.91 -11.74
C LEU A 391 -7.54 26.87 -12.62
N ALA A 392 -7.56 27.47 -13.79
CA ALA A 392 -8.80 27.55 -14.58
C ALA A 392 -9.20 26.19 -15.18
N ASP A 393 -8.22 25.40 -15.64
CA ASP A 393 -8.44 24.08 -16.24
C ASP A 393 -7.58 23.02 -15.52
N HIS A 394 -8.20 22.29 -14.58
CA HIS A 394 -7.59 21.13 -13.90
C HIS A 394 -8.23 19.84 -14.42
N THR A 395 -7.64 19.27 -15.46
CA THR A 395 -8.21 18.10 -16.17
C THR A 395 -7.48 16.82 -15.79
N VAL A 396 -8.12 15.94 -15.02
CA VAL A 396 -7.53 14.69 -14.53
C VAL A 396 -8.23 13.49 -15.14
N THR A 397 -7.45 12.53 -15.66
CA THR A 397 -7.97 11.26 -16.15
C THR A 397 -7.99 10.23 -15.02
N VAL A 398 -9.20 9.81 -14.61
CA VAL A 398 -9.40 8.78 -13.59
C VAL A 398 -10.24 7.66 -14.16
N GLN A 399 -9.79 6.42 -13.99
CA GLN A 399 -10.63 5.26 -14.27
C GLN A 399 -11.49 5.00 -13.04
N LEU A 400 -12.81 5.05 -13.21
CA LEU A 400 -13.74 4.64 -12.17
C LEU A 400 -13.89 3.10 -12.19
N PRO A 401 -13.96 2.44 -11.02
CA PRO A 401 -14.20 1.01 -10.97
C PRO A 401 -15.58 0.71 -11.56
N ALA A 402 -15.65 -0.34 -12.39
CA ALA A 402 -16.94 -0.82 -12.87
C ALA A 402 -17.78 -1.24 -11.67
N PRO A 403 -19.05 -0.79 -11.55
CA PRO A 403 -19.95 -1.35 -10.56
C PRO A 403 -20.05 -2.84 -10.84
N ARG A 404 -19.73 -3.70 -9.86
CA ARG A 404 -20.10 -5.12 -9.99
C ARG A 404 -21.61 -5.14 -10.15
N GLY A 405 -22.08 -5.61 -11.30
CA GLY A 405 -23.51 -5.79 -11.54
C GLY A 405 -24.10 -6.53 -10.36
N ARG A 406 -25.11 -5.96 -9.73
CA ARG A 406 -25.84 -6.63 -8.65
C ARG A 406 -26.43 -7.88 -9.30
N ALA A 407 -25.80 -9.04 -9.09
CA ALA A 407 -26.37 -10.30 -9.56
C ALA A 407 -27.72 -10.40 -8.89
N VAL A 408 -28.79 -10.20 -9.66
CA VAL A 408 -30.15 -10.35 -9.15
C VAL A 408 -30.23 -11.83 -8.78
N GLY A 409 -30.29 -12.11 -7.47
CA GLY A 409 -30.39 -13.49 -7.00
C GLY A 409 -31.60 -14.14 -7.66
N PHE A 410 -31.52 -15.44 -7.93
CA PHE A 410 -32.59 -16.17 -8.63
C PHE A 410 -33.97 -15.91 -8.01
N ALA A 411 -34.06 -15.83 -6.68
CA ALA A 411 -35.30 -15.46 -5.97
C ALA A 411 -35.83 -14.07 -6.37
N ALA A 412 -34.98 -13.03 -6.34
CA ALA A 412 -35.37 -11.68 -6.75
C ALA A 412 -35.74 -11.61 -8.24
N TRP A 413 -35.15 -12.49 -9.07
CA TRP A 413 -35.55 -12.62 -10.48
C TRP A 413 -36.93 -13.29 -10.63
N VAL A 414 -37.21 -14.33 -9.84
CA VAL A 414 -38.52 -14.99 -9.81
C VAL A 414 -39.60 -14.02 -9.33
N ASP A 415 -39.36 -13.26 -8.27
CA ASP A 415 -40.29 -12.25 -7.76
C ASP A 415 -40.56 -11.17 -8.82
N ALA A 416 -39.51 -10.69 -9.50
CA ALA A 416 -39.65 -9.73 -10.60
C ALA A 416 -40.46 -10.31 -11.77
N LYS A 417 -40.30 -11.61 -12.07
CA LYS A 417 -41.07 -12.28 -13.12
C LYS A 417 -42.53 -12.48 -12.75
N ALA A 418 -42.82 -12.84 -11.50
CA ALA A 418 -44.18 -12.92 -10.99
C ALA A 418 -44.89 -11.55 -11.04
N GLN A 419 -44.16 -10.48 -10.74
CA GLN A 419 -44.70 -9.12 -10.80
C GLN A 419 -44.96 -8.65 -12.23
N GLN A 420 -44.06 -8.98 -13.18
CA GLN A 420 -44.29 -8.75 -14.62
C GLN A 420 -45.51 -9.52 -15.13
N GLU A 421 -45.71 -10.76 -14.69
CA GLU A 421 -46.89 -11.55 -15.06
C GLU A 421 -48.19 -10.93 -14.51
N PHE A 422 -48.17 -10.47 -13.25
CA PHE A 422 -49.30 -9.79 -12.64
C PHE A 422 -49.67 -8.50 -13.39
N GLU A 423 -48.68 -7.67 -13.74
CA GLU A 423 -48.90 -6.43 -14.51
C GLU A 423 -49.47 -6.73 -15.90
N PHE A 424 -48.98 -7.77 -16.58
CA PHE A 424 -49.50 -8.18 -17.87
C PHE A 424 -50.98 -8.61 -17.80
N ARG A 425 -51.35 -9.44 -16.82
CA ARG A 425 -52.75 -9.88 -16.63
C ARG A 425 -53.71 -8.73 -16.35
N ARG A 426 -53.23 -7.76 -15.56
CA ARG A 426 -53.99 -6.54 -15.26
C ARG A 426 -54.23 -5.71 -16.52
N ASP A 427 -53.20 -5.55 -17.35
CA ASP A 427 -53.26 -4.71 -18.55
C ASP A 427 -53.99 -5.40 -19.73
N THR A 428 -54.04 -6.74 -19.79
CA THR A 428 -54.88 -7.50 -20.75
C THR A 428 -56.35 -7.59 -20.35
N GLY A 429 -56.73 -7.10 -19.17
CA GLY A 429 -58.12 -7.08 -18.72
C GLY A 429 -58.69 -8.46 -18.36
N ASP A 430 -57.85 -9.44 -18.05
CA ASP A 430 -58.28 -10.79 -17.64
C ASP A 430 -58.80 -10.86 -16.18
N ASP A 431 -58.78 -9.74 -15.45
CA ASP A 431 -59.46 -9.63 -14.15
C ASP A 431 -60.99 -9.43 -14.26
N ALA A 432 -61.54 -9.50 -15.47
CA ALA A 432 -62.95 -9.83 -15.65
C ALA A 432 -63.12 -11.34 -15.48
N ALA A 433 -63.69 -11.75 -14.34
CA ALA A 433 -64.22 -13.10 -14.11
C ALA A 433 -64.82 -13.70 -15.41
N PRO A 434 -64.58 -14.98 -15.74
CA PRO A 434 -64.89 -15.52 -17.05
C PRO A 434 -66.38 -15.36 -17.33
N LYS A 435 -66.71 -14.54 -18.33
CA LYS A 435 -68.05 -14.46 -18.94
C LYS A 435 -68.22 -15.50 -20.06
N ASP A 436 -67.40 -16.55 -20.06
CA ASP A 436 -67.50 -17.61 -21.05
C ASP A 436 -68.43 -18.69 -20.51
N GLY A 437 -69.63 -18.77 -21.10
CA GLY A 437 -70.57 -19.83 -20.82
C GLY A 437 -70.02 -21.22 -21.20
N PRO A 438 -70.66 -22.31 -20.77
CA PRO A 438 -70.18 -23.69 -20.93
C PRO A 438 -69.94 -24.14 -22.39
N ALA A 439 -70.36 -23.34 -23.39
CA ALA A 439 -70.15 -23.62 -24.81
C ALA A 439 -68.69 -23.35 -25.27
N ASP A 440 -68.01 -22.34 -24.71
CA ASP A 440 -66.65 -21.99 -25.16
C ASP A 440 -65.57 -22.90 -24.55
N VAL A 441 -65.78 -23.37 -23.31
CA VAL A 441 -64.87 -24.33 -22.67
C VAL A 441 -64.86 -25.66 -23.44
N ALA A 442 -66.01 -26.13 -23.93
CA ALA A 442 -66.09 -27.34 -24.73
C ALA A 442 -65.39 -27.19 -26.09
N ALA A 443 -65.51 -26.02 -26.73
CA ALA A 443 -64.84 -25.74 -27.99
C ALA A 443 -63.31 -25.64 -27.83
N VAL A 444 -62.84 -25.03 -26.74
CA VAL A 444 -61.40 -24.96 -26.41
C VAL A 444 -60.87 -26.35 -26.06
N GLN A 445 -61.62 -27.16 -25.30
CA GLN A 445 -61.23 -28.54 -24.98
C GLN A 445 -61.15 -29.41 -26.24
N ALA A 446 -62.07 -29.24 -27.18
CA ALA A 446 -62.02 -29.94 -28.48
C ALA A 446 -60.79 -29.54 -29.30
N LYS A 447 -60.44 -28.24 -29.35
CA LYS A 447 -59.21 -27.77 -30.00
C LYS A 447 -57.96 -28.32 -29.32
N LEU A 448 -57.91 -28.32 -27.99
CA LEU A 448 -56.79 -28.87 -27.22
C LEU A 448 -56.60 -30.37 -27.49
N ASN A 449 -57.69 -31.14 -27.53
CA ASN A 449 -57.66 -32.56 -27.87
C ASN A 449 -57.18 -32.80 -29.31
N THR A 450 -57.56 -31.91 -30.24
CA THR A 450 -57.11 -32.02 -31.64
C THR A 450 -55.61 -31.76 -31.76
N VAL A 451 -55.11 -30.72 -31.07
CA VAL A 451 -53.68 -30.38 -31.05
C VAL A 451 -52.84 -31.44 -30.34
N SER A 452 -53.33 -31.99 -29.22
CA SER A 452 -52.62 -33.04 -28.50
C SER A 452 -52.54 -34.35 -29.31
N ALA A 453 -53.61 -34.70 -30.03
CA ALA A 453 -53.59 -35.83 -30.96
C ALA A 453 -52.59 -35.61 -32.12
N ALA A 454 -52.58 -34.41 -32.72
CA ALA A 454 -51.62 -34.08 -33.77
C ALA A 454 -50.17 -34.13 -33.28
N TYR A 455 -49.91 -33.67 -32.05
CA TYR A 455 -48.58 -33.73 -31.43
C TYR A 455 -48.11 -35.17 -31.18
N LEU A 456 -49.01 -36.04 -30.69
CA LEU A 456 -48.68 -37.45 -30.47
C LEU A 456 -48.38 -38.18 -31.79
N ALA A 457 -49.18 -37.92 -32.84
CA ALA A 457 -48.92 -38.45 -34.18
C ALA A 457 -47.57 -37.97 -34.75
N LEU A 458 -47.24 -36.68 -34.56
CA LEU A 458 -45.94 -36.14 -34.96
C LEU A 458 -44.79 -36.79 -34.18
N ARG A 459 -44.99 -37.06 -32.89
CA ARG A 459 -43.99 -37.72 -32.05
C ARG A 459 -43.76 -39.18 -32.48
N GLU A 460 -44.81 -39.92 -32.83
CA GLU A 460 -44.69 -41.28 -33.34
C GLU A 460 -43.99 -41.33 -34.69
N THR A 461 -44.39 -40.47 -35.64
CA THR A 461 -43.72 -40.37 -36.95
C THR A 461 -42.24 -39.98 -36.80
N TYR A 462 -41.92 -39.07 -35.89
CA TYR A 462 -40.54 -38.73 -35.58
C TYR A 462 -39.76 -39.92 -34.96
N GLY A 463 -40.41 -40.69 -34.09
CA GLY A 463 -39.82 -41.93 -33.53
C GLY A 463 -39.54 -42.99 -34.60
N GLN A 464 -40.43 -43.17 -35.57
CA GLN A 464 -40.23 -44.08 -36.70
C GLN A 464 -39.09 -43.61 -37.62
N LEU A 465 -39.00 -42.31 -37.89
CA LEU A 465 -37.90 -41.73 -38.67
C LEU A 465 -36.55 -41.90 -37.98
N LEU A 466 -36.50 -41.77 -36.65
CA LEU A 466 -35.30 -42.04 -35.86
C LEU A 466 -34.89 -43.51 -35.95
N GLN A 467 -35.83 -44.45 -35.80
CA GLN A 467 -35.54 -45.88 -35.93
C GLN A 467 -35.09 -46.28 -37.34
N ALA A 468 -35.66 -45.66 -38.38
CA ALA A 468 -35.24 -45.86 -39.76
C ALA A 468 -33.88 -45.20 -40.10
N HIS A 469 -33.40 -44.27 -39.27
CA HIS A 469 -32.08 -43.67 -39.42
C HIS A 469 -30.99 -44.46 -38.67
N GLU A 470 -31.37 -45.19 -37.61
CA GLU A 470 -30.47 -46.02 -36.79
C GLU A 470 -30.33 -47.47 -37.27
N ALA A 471 -31.20 -47.93 -38.20
CA ALA A 471 -31.14 -49.23 -38.88
C ALA A 471 -30.61 -49.07 -40.32
#